data_AF-A0A6G0Q004-F1
#
_entry.id   AF-A0A6G0Q004-F1
#
_cell.length_a   1.000
_cell.length_b   1.000
_cell.length_c   1.000
_cell.angle_alpha   90.00
_cell.angle_beta   90.00
_cell.angle_gamma   90.00
#
_symmetry.space_group_name_H-M   'P 1'
#
loop_
_entity.id
_entity.type
_entity.pdbx_description
1 polymer ?
#
loop_
_entity_poly.entity_id
_entity_poly.type
_entity_poly.pdbx_seq_one_letter_code
_entity_poly.pdbx_strand_id
1 'polypeptide(L)'
;MDPYQRKYICTHGWSERERSTGKRTSHMLHRTECPFHMLAQVTKKCDGMWGITMKREVFWHNHVVSEDIYRSYPGIRQVSVDSPLMPGIDLLVDAQAETQSVYDYIRKNSNHRVTMDDVGNMIRRMRNKGKFRSEK
;
A
#
# COMPACT_ATOMS: atom_id res chain seq x y z
N MET A 1 -26.32 -20.65 1.70
CA MET A 1 -25.29 -19.74 1.18
C MET A 1 -25.29 -18.54 2.08
N ASP A 2 -24.25 -18.36 2.90
CA ASP A 2 -24.11 -17.14 3.68
C ASP A 2 -23.86 -15.96 2.73
N PRO A 3 -24.48 -14.79 2.98
CA PRO A 3 -24.28 -13.62 2.14
C PRO A 3 -22.81 -13.20 2.14
N TYR A 4 -22.26 -12.88 0.95
CA TYR A 4 -20.87 -12.44 0.82
C TYR A 4 -20.61 -11.24 1.73
N GLN A 5 -19.59 -11.36 2.57
CA GLN A 5 -19.26 -10.37 3.59
C GLN A 5 -17.75 -10.14 3.69
N ARG A 6 -17.36 -8.89 3.96
CA ARG A 6 -15.96 -8.50 4.18
C ARG A 6 -15.85 -7.57 5.38
N LYS A 7 -15.02 -7.96 6.35
CA LYS A 7 -14.67 -7.12 7.50
C LYS A 7 -13.51 -6.20 7.14
N TYR A 8 -13.67 -4.91 7.40
CA TYR A 8 -12.63 -3.91 7.34
C TYR A 8 -12.25 -3.50 8.76
N ILE A 9 -10.96 -3.30 8.99
CA ILE A 9 -10.39 -2.83 10.25
C ILE A 9 -9.35 -1.75 9.96
N CYS A 10 -9.01 -0.95 10.96
CA CYS A 10 -7.90 -0.01 10.84
C CYS A 10 -6.56 -0.76 10.65
N THR A 11 -5.60 -0.13 9.98
CA THR A 11 -4.21 -0.60 9.87
C THR A 11 -3.56 -0.80 11.25
N HIS A 12 -3.99 -0.03 12.26
CA HIS A 12 -3.58 -0.15 13.67
C HIS A 12 -4.51 -1.02 14.52
N GLY A 13 -5.54 -1.65 13.94
CA GLY A 13 -6.52 -2.49 14.65
C GLY A 13 -6.05 -3.94 14.89
N TRP A 14 -4.85 -4.30 14.44
CA TRP A 14 -4.27 -5.61 14.70
C TRP A 14 -3.64 -5.64 16.09
N SER A 15 -3.87 -6.71 16.86
CA SER A 15 -3.09 -6.99 18.07
C SER A 15 -1.62 -7.25 17.73
N GLU A 16 -0.71 -7.03 18.68
CA GLU A 16 0.70 -7.39 18.50
C GLU A 16 0.83 -8.87 18.13
N ARG A 17 1.63 -9.15 17.09
CA ARG A 17 1.95 -10.53 16.72
C ARG A 17 3.37 -10.77 17.20
N GLU A 18 3.57 -11.75 18.06
CA GLU A 18 4.90 -12.27 18.35
C GLU A 18 5.53 -12.74 17.03
N ARG A 19 6.57 -12.03 16.57
CA ARG A 19 7.33 -12.40 15.39
C ARG A 19 8.81 -12.36 15.70
N SER A 20 9.36 -13.54 16.00
CA SER A 20 10.79 -13.90 16.03
C SER A 20 11.66 -13.28 17.14
N THR A 21 12.84 -13.89 17.36
CA THR A 21 13.85 -13.58 18.39
C THR A 21 14.60 -12.24 18.20
N GLY A 22 14.11 -11.34 17.35
CA GLY A 22 14.48 -9.92 17.30
C GLY A 22 15.97 -9.57 17.07
N LYS A 23 16.44 -9.53 15.82
CA LYS A 23 17.74 -8.92 15.44
C LYS A 23 17.62 -7.53 14.78
N ARG A 24 16.41 -7.05 14.49
CA ARG A 24 16.18 -5.74 13.87
C ARG A 24 15.12 -4.97 14.65
N THR A 25 15.39 -3.70 14.91
CA THR A 25 14.44 -2.79 15.55
C THR A 25 13.25 -2.55 14.63
N SER A 26 12.06 -2.96 15.09
CA SER A 26 10.79 -2.67 14.40
C SER A 26 10.41 -1.23 14.67
N HIS A 27 10.87 -0.30 13.83
CA HIS A 27 10.41 1.08 13.89
C HIS A 27 9.02 1.18 13.24
N MET A 28 8.03 1.63 14.02
CA MET A 28 6.68 2.06 13.59
C MET A 28 5.60 1.01 13.30
N LEU A 29 5.28 0.15 14.27
CA LEU A 29 3.95 -0.44 14.34
C LEU A 29 3.41 -0.28 15.76
N HIS A 30 3.07 0.95 16.15
CA HIS A 30 2.13 1.14 17.25
C HIS A 30 0.77 0.60 16.80
N ARG A 31 0.61 -0.71 16.98
CA ARG A 31 -0.65 -1.42 16.93
C ARG A 31 -1.45 -0.94 18.13
N THR A 32 -2.13 0.19 17.98
CA THR A 32 -2.89 0.84 19.07
C THR A 32 -4.16 0.07 19.44
N GLU A 33 -4.34 -1.15 18.94
CA GLU A 33 -5.57 -1.93 19.07
C GLU A 33 -6.80 -1.09 18.69
N CYS A 34 -6.65 -0.33 17.59
CA CYS A 34 -7.66 0.61 17.14
C CYS A 34 -9.02 -0.11 16.98
N PRO A 35 -10.08 0.38 17.65
CA PRO A 35 -11.36 -0.32 17.71
C PRO A 35 -12.17 -0.20 16.43
N PHE A 36 -11.74 0.65 15.49
CA PHE A 36 -12.40 0.84 14.22
C PHE A 36 -12.57 -0.50 13.48
N HIS A 37 -13.82 -0.82 13.16
CA HIS A 37 -14.16 -1.93 12.30
C HIS A 37 -15.52 -1.73 11.65
N MET A 38 -15.73 -2.35 10.49
CA MET A 38 -17.04 -2.43 9.84
C MET A 38 -17.16 -3.72 9.05
N LEU A 39 -18.36 -4.26 8.94
CA LEU A 39 -18.67 -5.43 8.13
C LEU A 39 -19.50 -5.00 6.93
N ALA A 40 -18.91 -5.07 5.74
CA ALA A 40 -19.62 -4.84 4.48
C ALA A 40 -20.25 -6.15 4.02
N GLN A 41 -21.57 -6.20 3.92
CA GLN A 41 -22.31 -7.41 3.52
C GLN A 41 -23.16 -7.13 2.28
N VAL A 42 -23.08 -8.02 1.28
CA VAL A 42 -23.94 -7.98 0.10
C VAL A 42 -25.35 -8.39 0.50
N THR A 43 -26.32 -7.51 0.22
CA THR A 43 -27.72 -7.66 0.61
C THR A 43 -28.61 -7.32 -0.58
N LYS A 44 -29.67 -8.12 -0.79
CA LYS A 44 -30.71 -7.82 -1.77
C LYS A 44 -31.73 -6.86 -1.14
N LYS A 45 -31.94 -5.72 -1.75
CA LYS A 45 -32.89 -4.69 -1.33
C LYS A 45 -34.32 -5.08 -1.73
N CYS A 46 -35.30 -4.37 -1.17
CA CYS A 46 -36.73 -4.61 -1.44
C CYS A 46 -37.12 -4.36 -2.90
N ASP A 47 -36.40 -3.48 -3.60
CA ASP A 47 -36.54 -3.20 -5.04
C ASP A 47 -35.92 -4.30 -5.93
N GLY A 48 -35.37 -5.36 -5.34
CA GLY A 48 -34.70 -6.45 -6.04
C GLY A 48 -33.24 -6.18 -6.41
N MET A 49 -32.72 -4.97 -6.18
CA MET A 49 -31.33 -4.60 -6.47
C MET A 49 -30.37 -5.15 -5.41
N TRP A 50 -29.16 -5.49 -5.83
CA TRP A 50 -28.08 -5.87 -4.92
C TRP A 50 -27.32 -4.61 -4.45
N GLY A 51 -27.04 -4.55 -3.16
CA GLY A 51 -26.24 -3.48 -2.57
C GLY A 51 -25.34 -3.96 -1.45
N ILE A 52 -24.46 -3.09 -0.99
CA ILE A 52 -23.61 -3.33 0.18
C ILE A 52 -24.25 -2.62 1.37
N THR A 53 -24.49 -3.38 2.44
CA THR A 53 -24.96 -2.86 3.73
C THR A 53 -23.83 -2.97 4.73
N MET A 54 -23.55 -1.88 5.44
CA MET A 54 -22.61 -1.88 6.57
C MET A 54 -23.32 -2.42 7.81
N LYS A 55 -22.63 -3.27 8.56
CA LYS A 55 -23.09 -3.84 9.83
C LYS A 55 -21.93 -3.84 10.83
N ARG A 56 -22.27 -3.96 12.12
CA ARG A 56 -21.31 -4.11 13.23
C ARG A 56 -20.22 -3.04 13.13
N GLU A 57 -20.64 -1.80 12.98
CA GLU A 57 -19.77 -0.65 12.73
C GLU A 57 -19.27 0.00 14.02
N VAL A 58 -17.97 0.29 14.02
CA VAL A 58 -17.30 1.18 14.95
C VAL A 58 -16.46 2.11 14.09
N PHE A 59 -16.85 3.39 14.03
CA PHE A 59 -16.23 4.37 13.14
C PHE A 59 -15.23 5.32 13.82
N TRP A 60 -15.03 5.18 15.12
CA TRP A 60 -14.08 6.04 15.85
C TRP A 60 -12.70 5.38 15.94
N HIS A 61 -11.68 6.23 16.04
CA HIS A 61 -10.28 5.83 16.15
C HIS A 61 -9.71 6.31 17.48
N ASN A 62 -8.77 5.55 18.05
CA ASN A 62 -8.04 5.93 19.26
C ASN A 62 -6.66 6.55 18.97
N HIS A 63 -6.40 6.88 17.71
CA HIS A 63 -5.16 7.49 17.24
C HIS A 63 -5.49 8.53 16.17
N VAL A 64 -4.51 9.38 15.86
CA VAL A 64 -4.65 10.37 14.78
C VAL A 64 -4.79 9.64 13.44
N VAL A 65 -5.84 9.99 12.69
CA VAL A 65 -6.03 9.59 11.30
C VAL A 65 -5.78 10.83 10.45
N SER A 66 -4.79 10.76 9.57
CA SER A 66 -4.50 11.84 8.63
C SER A 66 -4.13 11.30 7.26
N GLU A 67 -4.37 12.12 6.24
CA GLU A 67 -3.96 11.81 4.87
C GLU A 67 -2.43 11.67 4.76
N ASP A 68 -1.67 12.46 5.51
CA ASP A 68 -0.21 12.36 5.54
C ASP A 68 0.27 11.02 6.09
N ILE A 69 -0.36 10.51 7.16
CA ILE A 69 -0.07 9.17 7.69
C ILE A 69 -0.43 8.11 6.64
N TYR A 70 -1.59 8.23 6.01
CA TYR A 70 -2.02 7.29 4.97
C TYR A 70 -1.06 7.25 3.77
N ARG A 71 -0.66 8.43 3.28
CA ARG A 71 0.29 8.58 2.17
C ARG A 71 1.72 8.21 2.56
N SER A 72 2.03 8.02 3.84
CA SER A 72 3.34 7.54 4.28
C SER A 72 3.48 6.01 4.20
N TYR A 73 2.40 5.25 4.07
CA TYR A 73 2.48 3.79 4.02
C TYR A 73 3.21 3.32 2.75
N PRO A 74 4.16 2.36 2.85
CA PRO A 74 4.93 1.89 1.69
C PRO A 74 4.07 1.46 0.50
N GLY A 75 2.97 0.73 0.73
CA GLY A 75 2.07 0.28 -0.33
C GLY A 75 1.27 1.39 -1.03
N ILE A 76 1.19 2.59 -0.43
CA ILE A 76 0.51 3.76 -0.99
C ILE A 76 1.50 4.72 -1.63
N ARG A 77 2.64 4.95 -0.96
CA ARG A 77 3.62 5.95 -1.39
C ARG A 77 4.47 5.48 -2.58
N GLN A 78 4.68 4.18 -2.72
CA GLN A 78 5.46 3.59 -3.81
C GLN A 78 4.66 3.57 -5.11
N VAL A 79 5.40 3.57 -6.24
CA VAL A 79 4.81 3.45 -7.58
C VAL A 79 4.39 1.99 -7.80
N SER A 80 3.13 1.77 -8.17
CA SER A 80 2.64 0.44 -8.54
C SER A 80 3.26 -0.03 -9.86
N VAL A 81 3.41 -1.35 -10.02
CA VAL A 81 3.88 -1.96 -11.28
C VAL A 81 2.95 -1.72 -12.46
N ASP A 82 1.68 -1.42 -12.21
CA ASP A 82 0.68 -1.10 -13.23
C ASP A 82 0.52 0.42 -13.43
N SER A 83 1.44 1.22 -12.86
CA SER A 83 1.39 2.68 -12.97
C SER A 83 1.67 3.14 -14.39
N PRO A 84 0.96 4.17 -14.90
CA PRO A 84 1.27 4.78 -16.20
C PRO A 84 2.65 5.44 -16.24
N LEU A 85 3.32 5.62 -15.09
CA LEU A 85 4.69 6.10 -15.01
C LEU A 85 5.73 5.05 -15.41
N MET A 86 5.38 3.76 -15.34
CA MET A 86 6.36 2.67 -15.50
C MET A 86 7.14 2.74 -16.82
N PRO A 87 6.53 3.01 -18.00
CA PRO A 87 7.30 3.12 -19.24
C PRO A 87 8.38 4.22 -19.20
N GLY A 88 8.11 5.37 -18.57
CA GLY A 88 9.10 6.43 -18.42
C GLY A 88 10.19 6.08 -17.40
N ILE A 89 9.84 5.36 -16.34
CA ILE A 89 10.81 4.87 -15.35
C ILE A 89 11.71 3.79 -15.97
N ASP A 90 11.14 2.85 -16.73
CA ASP A 90 11.86 1.81 -17.46
C ASP A 90 12.92 2.45 -18.38
N LEU A 91 12.51 3.43 -19.20
CA LEU A 91 13.42 4.17 -20.08
C LEU A 91 14.60 4.80 -19.33
N LEU A 92 14.33 5.47 -18.19
CA LEU A 92 15.37 6.09 -17.37
C LEU A 92 16.32 5.04 -16.76
N VAL A 93 15.79 3.90 -16.33
CA VAL A 93 16.60 2.81 -15.77
C VAL A 93 17.48 2.17 -16.82
N ASP A 94 16.95 1.96 -18.03
CA ASP A 94 17.67 1.40 -19.19
C ASP A 94 18.76 2.35 -19.70
N ALA A 95 18.49 3.66 -19.69
CA ALA A 95 19.48 4.71 -19.96
C ALA A 95 20.52 4.88 -18.84
N GLN A 96 20.47 4.04 -17.79
CA GLN A 96 21.35 4.10 -16.63
C GLN A 96 21.33 5.45 -15.90
N ALA A 97 20.20 6.15 -15.95
CA ALA A 97 20.04 7.43 -15.25
C ALA A 97 20.26 7.26 -13.74
N GLU A 98 20.68 8.35 -13.11
CA GLU A 98 20.87 8.38 -11.67
C GLU A 98 19.54 8.20 -10.93
N THR A 99 19.60 7.60 -9.73
CA THR A 99 18.44 7.45 -8.84
C THR A 99 17.72 8.77 -8.61
N GLN A 100 18.46 9.87 -8.53
CA GLN A 100 17.90 11.22 -8.36
C GLN A 100 17.01 11.63 -9.55
N SER A 101 17.43 11.33 -10.78
CA SER A 101 16.64 11.63 -11.98
C SER A 101 15.32 10.85 -12.01
N VAL A 102 15.35 9.58 -11.62
CA VAL A 102 14.13 8.75 -11.52
C VAL A 102 13.21 9.27 -10.42
N TYR A 103 13.77 9.65 -9.27
CA TYR A 103 13.02 10.23 -8.17
C TYR A 103 12.32 11.54 -8.56
N ASP A 104 13.04 12.45 -9.23
CA ASP A 104 12.49 13.72 -9.69
C ASP A 104 11.42 13.52 -10.75
N TYR A 105 11.60 12.55 -11.65
CA TYR A 105 10.59 12.17 -12.64
C TYR A 105 9.29 11.73 -11.96
N ILE A 106 9.37 10.84 -10.96
CA ILE A 106 8.18 10.36 -10.24
C ILE A 106 7.46 11.51 -9.55
N ARG A 107 8.19 12.40 -8.87
CA ARG A 107 7.59 13.54 -8.16
C ARG A 107 6.98 14.59 -9.09
N LYS A 108 7.59 14.83 -10.26
CA LYS A 108 7.06 15.79 -11.25
C LYS A 108 5.81 15.28 -11.96
N ASN A 109 5.65 13.95 -12.07
CA ASN A 109 4.58 13.33 -12.86
C ASN A 109 3.51 12.60 -12.02
N SER A 110 3.59 12.64 -10.68
CA SER A 110 2.59 12.01 -9.81
C SER A 110 2.54 12.58 -8.41
N ASN A 111 1.47 12.22 -7.69
CA ASN A 111 1.29 12.52 -6.27
C ASN A 111 1.93 11.48 -5.34
N HIS A 112 2.82 10.63 -5.86
CA HIS A 112 3.51 9.64 -5.03
C HIS A 112 4.52 10.32 -4.10
N ARG A 113 4.50 9.91 -2.83
CA ARG A 113 5.45 10.39 -1.80
C ARG A 113 6.60 9.41 -1.62
N VAL A 114 7.24 9.02 -2.72
CA VAL A 114 8.41 8.14 -2.71
C VAL A 114 9.56 8.74 -1.91
N THR A 115 10.35 7.87 -1.27
CA THR A 115 11.66 8.21 -0.72
C THR A 115 12.78 7.78 -1.69
N MET A 116 14.00 8.28 -1.49
CA MET A 116 15.17 7.83 -2.26
C MET A 116 15.40 6.32 -2.13
N ASP A 117 15.19 5.76 -0.94
CA ASP A 117 15.29 4.32 -0.70
C ASP A 117 14.23 3.52 -1.47
N ASP A 118 13.00 4.03 -1.56
CA ASP A 118 11.94 3.38 -2.34
C ASP A 118 12.35 3.28 -3.81
N VAL A 119 12.88 4.37 -4.37
CA VAL A 119 13.36 4.44 -5.76
C VAL A 119 14.57 3.54 -5.97
N GLY A 120 15.57 3.60 -5.10
CA GLY A 120 16.77 2.75 -5.19
C GLY A 120 16.42 1.25 -5.11
N ASN A 121 15.50 0.88 -4.22
CA ASN A 121 15.01 -0.50 -4.12
C ASN A 121 14.22 -0.92 -5.36
N MET A 122 13.42 -0.02 -5.94
CA MET A 122 12.67 -0.25 -7.18
C MET A 122 13.63 -0.49 -8.36
N ILE A 123 14.60 0.39 -8.58
CA ILE A 123 15.62 0.26 -9.64
C ILE A 123 16.38 -1.06 -9.50
N ARG A 124 16.79 -1.43 -8.28
CA ARG A 124 17.47 -2.71 -8.01
C ARG A 124 16.60 -3.91 -8.43
N ARG A 125 15.30 -3.89 -8.12
CA ARG A 125 14.36 -4.94 -8.51
C ARG A 125 14.21 -5.02 -10.04
N MET A 126 14.13 -3.86 -10.71
CA MET A 126 14.00 -3.78 -12.17
C MET A 126 15.24 -4.34 -12.87
N ARG A 127 16.45 -3.92 -12.45
CA ARG A 127 17.72 -4.44 -12.99
C ARG A 127 17.89 -5.94 -12.78
N ASN A 128 17.50 -6.44 -11.60
CA ASN A 128 17.55 -7.88 -11.34
C ASN A 128 16.56 -8.64 -12.24
N LYS A 129 15.35 -8.13 -12.46
CA LYS A 129 14.41 -8.73 -13.42
C LYS A 129 14.93 -8.70 -14.86
N GLY A 130 15.60 -7.62 -15.27
CA GLY A 130 16.24 -7.50 -16.59
C GLY A 130 17.30 -8.58 -16.83
N LYS A 131 18.15 -8.84 -15.84
CA LYS A 131 19.17 -9.91 -15.90
C LYS A 131 18.59 -11.29 -16.16
N PHE A 132 17.45 -11.62 -15.55
CA PHE A 132 16.76 -12.90 -15.79
C PHE A 132 16.06 -12.99 -17.15
N ARG A 133 15.85 -11.87 -17.86
CA ARG A 133 15.24 -11.85 -19.20
C ARG A 133 16.27 -11.95 -20.32
N SER A 134 17.51 -11.52 -20.09
CA SER A 134 18.61 -11.60 -21.06
C SER A 134 19.40 -12.91 -21.04
N GLU A 135 19.10 -13.82 -20.11
CA GLU A 135 19.66 -15.19 -20.04
C GLU A 135 18.74 -16.26 -20.65
N LYS A 136 17.77 -15.86 -21.48
CA LYS A 136 16.95 -16.73 -22.34
C LYS A 136 17.06 -16.29 -23.79
#